data_AF-A0A963BIH2-F1
#
_entry.id   AF-A0A963BIH2-F1
#
_cell.length_a   1.000
_cell.length_b   1.000
_cell.length_c   1.000
_cell.angle_alpha   90.00
_cell.angle_beta   90.00
_cell.angle_gamma   90.00
#
_symmetry.space_group_name_H-M   'P 1'
#
loop_
_entity.id
_entity.type
_entity.pdbx_description
1 polymer ?
#
loop_
_entity_poly.entity_id
_entity_poly.type
_entity_poly.pdbx_seq_one_letter_code
_entity_poly.pdbx_strand_id
1 'polypeptide(L)'
;MRIEFAISARALDETDREFIDVHRTNEAETLRNTQADYERHRWDRYKAREDALQRQYQNNLDLPRPANVPMPRLPTRSEITQEARSTEDRMHSQRMEEIRENARRAIRERVGRSLGLDRPEEDPEKNRDR
;
A
#
# COMPACT_ATOMS: atom_id res chain seq x y z
N MET A 1 -3.85 -23.05 -10.50
CA MET A 1 -2.56 -23.48 -9.91
C MET A 1 -2.01 -22.28 -9.14
N ARG A 2 -2.12 -22.27 -7.81
CA ARG A 2 -1.56 -21.21 -6.96
C ARG A 2 -0.17 -21.68 -6.53
N ILE A 3 0.88 -21.01 -7.00
CA ILE A 3 2.24 -21.28 -6.57
C ILE A 3 2.39 -20.63 -5.20
N GLU A 4 2.08 -21.39 -4.15
CA GLU A 4 2.47 -21.04 -2.79
C GLU A 4 4.00 -21.14 -2.74
N PHE A 5 4.67 -19.99 -2.59
CA PHE A 5 6.09 -19.91 -2.34
C PHE A 5 6.40 -20.47 -0.93
N ALA A 6 6.34 -21.79 -0.79
CA ALA A 6 6.98 -22.49 0.31
C ALA A 6 8.49 -22.42 0.06
N ILE A 7 9.12 -21.32 0.49
CA ILE A 7 10.57 -21.24 0.61
C ILE A 7 10.94 -22.35 1.60
N SER A 8 11.42 -23.47 1.07
CA SER A 8 11.84 -24.61 1.87
C SER A 8 13.01 -24.15 2.73
N ALA A 9 12.81 -24.12 4.05
CA ALA A 9 13.72 -23.60 5.07
C ALA A 9 15.08 -24.33 5.16
N ARG A 10 15.43 -25.18 4.20
CA ARG A 10 16.55 -26.11 4.26
C ARG A 10 17.85 -25.65 3.60
N ALA A 11 17.89 -24.45 2.97
CA ALA A 11 19.11 -23.93 2.33
C ALA A 11 19.38 -22.44 2.59
N LEU A 12 18.75 -21.80 3.59
CA LEU A 12 19.08 -20.43 3.97
C LEU A 12 20.31 -20.43 4.89
N ASP A 13 21.32 -19.63 4.54
CA ASP A 13 22.45 -19.34 5.42
C ASP A 13 22.00 -18.47 6.62
N GLU A 14 22.87 -18.35 7.61
CA GLU A 14 22.59 -17.59 8.84
C GLU A 14 22.33 -16.10 8.57
N THR A 15 22.98 -15.54 7.54
CA THR A 15 22.83 -14.11 7.17
C THR A 15 21.46 -13.81 6.59
N ASP A 16 20.89 -14.72 5.78
CA ASP A 16 19.55 -14.54 5.23
C ASP A 16 18.47 -14.73 6.30
N ARG A 17 18.70 -15.56 7.31
CA ARG A 17 17.79 -15.69 8.46
C ARG A 17 17.76 -14.40 9.29
N GLU A 18 18.93 -13.87 9.64
CA GLU A 18 19.04 -12.59 10.35
C GLU A 18 18.36 -11.45 9.55
N PHE A 19 18.58 -11.40 8.24
CA PHE A 19 17.92 -10.42 7.37
C PHE A 19 16.39 -10.52 7.40
N ILE A 20 15.85 -11.74 7.31
CA ILE A 20 14.40 -11.98 7.37
C ILE A 20 13.84 -11.54 8.72
N ASP A 21 14.50 -11.88 9.81
CA ASP A 21 14.04 -11.54 11.16
C ASP A 21 14.04 -10.02 11.39
N VAL A 22 15.12 -9.33 11.00
CA VAL A 22 15.20 -7.87 11.08
C VAL A 22 14.08 -7.19 10.28
N HIS A 23 13.81 -7.66 9.06
CA HIS A 23 12.75 -7.08 8.24
C HIS A 23 11.35 -7.35 8.80
N ARG A 24 11.11 -8.52 9.40
CA ARG A 24 9.85 -8.82 10.10
C ARG A 24 9.65 -7.93 11.33
N THR A 25 10.70 -7.70 12.12
CA THR A 25 10.61 -6.77 13.27
C THR A 25 10.35 -5.35 12.81
N ASN A 26 11.06 -4.88 11.78
CA ASN A 26 10.88 -3.53 11.23
C ASN A 26 9.48 -3.35 10.63
N GLU A 27 8.95 -4.36 9.93
CA GLU A 27 7.56 -4.38 9.43
C GLU A 27 6.58 -4.25 10.60
N ALA A 28 6.72 -5.08 11.64
CA ALA A 28 5.83 -5.07 12.79
C ALA A 28 5.84 -3.72 13.52
N GLU A 29 7.01 -3.11 13.72
CA GLU A 29 7.14 -1.78 14.32
C GLU A 29 6.51 -0.70 13.44
N THR A 30 6.76 -0.73 12.14
CA THR A 30 6.19 0.24 11.19
C THR A 30 4.66 0.14 11.16
N LEU A 31 4.10 -1.07 11.17
CA LEU A 31 2.66 -1.29 11.24
C LEU A 31 2.08 -0.77 12.57
N ARG A 32 2.73 -1.05 13.71
CA ARG A 32 2.29 -0.54 15.01
C ARG A 32 2.30 0.99 15.07
N ASN A 33 3.38 1.61 14.62
CA ASN A 33 3.51 3.06 14.59
C ASN A 33 2.48 3.70 13.65
N THR A 34 2.27 3.11 12.47
CA THR A 34 1.27 3.57 11.50
C THR A 34 -0.15 3.44 12.04
N GLN A 35 -0.46 2.34 12.72
CA GLN A 35 -1.75 2.13 13.38
C GLN A 35 -1.96 3.15 14.51
N ALA A 36 -0.95 3.34 15.36
CA ALA A 36 -1.04 4.29 16.47
C ALA A 36 -1.20 5.74 15.98
N ASP A 37 -0.48 6.14 14.93
CA ASP A 37 -0.64 7.44 14.28
C ASP A 37 -2.04 7.60 13.69
N TYR A 38 -2.56 6.57 13.02
CA TYR A 38 -3.92 6.58 12.49
C TYR A 38 -4.96 6.77 13.59
N GLU A 39 -4.87 6.03 14.69
CA GLU A 39 -5.79 6.12 15.81
C GLU A 39 -5.72 7.49 16.50
N ARG A 40 -4.51 8.03 16.70
CA ARG A 40 -4.31 9.35 17.29
C ARG A 40 -4.97 10.46 16.47
N HIS A 41 -4.87 10.39 15.14
CA HIS A 41 -5.37 11.43 14.25
C HIS A 41 -6.66 11.06 13.53
N ARG A 42 -7.34 9.99 13.97
CA ARG A 42 -8.50 9.42 13.26
C ARG A 42 -9.61 10.44 13.05
N TRP A 43 -9.95 11.16 14.12
CA TRP A 43 -11.02 12.15 14.08
C TRP A 43 -10.67 13.36 13.22
N ASP A 44 -9.43 13.84 13.32
CA ASP A 44 -8.95 14.97 12.53
C ASP A 44 -8.95 14.63 11.03
N ARG A 45 -8.51 13.42 10.66
CA ARG A 45 -8.56 12.93 9.28
C ARG A 45 -9.98 12.82 8.76
N TYR A 46 -10.89 12.25 9.54
CA TYR A 46 -12.30 12.18 9.17
C TYR A 46 -12.90 13.57 8.96
N LYS A 47 -12.58 14.54 9.83
CA LYS A 47 -13.06 15.91 9.69
C LYS A 47 -12.47 16.64 8.49
N ALA A 48 -11.17 16.54 8.28
CA ALA A 48 -10.53 17.09 7.09
C ALA A 48 -11.13 16.51 5.80
N ARG A 49 -11.45 15.21 5.79
CA ARG A 49 -12.09 14.55 4.65
C ARG A 49 -13.55 14.96 4.45
N GLU A 50 -14.32 15.09 5.52
CA GLU A 50 -15.70 15.61 5.50
C GLU A 50 -15.72 17.02 4.88
N ASP A 51 -14.83 17.91 5.35
CA ASP A 51 -14.72 19.29 4.87
C ASP A 51 -14.28 19.33 3.39
N ALA A 52 -13.33 18.49 3.00
CA ALA A 52 -12.87 18.40 1.61
C ALA A 52 -13.99 17.92 0.67
N LEU A 53 -14.75 16.89 1.06
CA LEU A 53 -15.89 16.41 0.29
C LEU A 53 -16.98 17.48 0.18
N GLN A 54 -17.28 18.18 1.27
CA GLN A 54 -18.26 19.26 1.26
C GLN A 54 -17.87 20.38 0.28
N ARG A 55 -16.59 20.79 0.28
CA ARG A 55 -16.06 21.76 -0.70
C ARG A 55 -16.15 21.22 -2.12
N GLN A 56 -15.83 19.95 -2.33
CA GLN A 56 -15.93 19.31 -3.65
C GLN A 56 -17.38 19.32 -4.18
N TYR A 57 -18.36 18.97 -3.35
CA TYR A 57 -19.77 19.01 -3.76
C TYR A 57 -20.24 20.42 -4.03
N GLN A 58 -19.81 21.41 -3.24
CA GLN A 58 -20.14 22.81 -3.48
C GLN A 58 -19.56 23.29 -4.82
N ASN A 59 -18.28 23.06 -5.08
CA ASN A 59 -17.63 23.42 -6.34
C ASN A 59 -18.29 22.75 -7.55
N ASN A 60 -18.79 21.52 -7.38
CA ASN A 60 -19.49 20.81 -8.44
C ASN A 60 -20.80 21.50 -8.83
N LEU A 61 -21.46 22.24 -7.92
CA LEU A 61 -22.67 23.01 -8.22
C LEU A 61 -22.38 24.24 -9.06
N ASP A 62 -21.23 24.87 -8.83
CA ASP A 62 -20.85 26.16 -9.42
C ASP A 62 -20.34 26.03 -10.87
N LEU A 63 -20.19 24.80 -11.38
CA LEU A 63 -19.81 24.54 -12.77
C LEU A 63 -20.96 24.86 -13.73
N PRO A 64 -20.70 25.54 -14.88
CA PRO A 64 -21.72 25.77 -15.90
C PRO A 64 -22.24 24.43 -16.44
N ARG A 65 -23.57 24.25 -16.46
CA ARG A 65 -24.23 23.02 -16.89
C ARG A 65 -25.03 23.23 -18.18
N PRO A 66 -25.15 22.19 -19.03
CA PRO A 66 -26.07 22.22 -20.16
C PRO A 66 -27.52 22.36 -19.68
N ALA A 67 -28.33 23.16 -20.38
CA ALA A 67 -29.69 23.52 -19.98
C ALA A 67 -30.66 22.32 -19.82
N ASN A 68 -30.35 21.16 -20.42
CA ASN A 68 -31.19 19.97 -20.39
C ASN A 68 -30.71 18.89 -19.40
N VAL A 69 -29.71 19.19 -18.56
CA VAL A 69 -29.19 18.24 -17.57
C VAL A 69 -29.85 18.53 -16.21
N PRO A 70 -30.53 17.54 -15.60
CA PRO A 70 -31.09 17.72 -14.27
C PRO A 70 -30.01 18.05 -13.25
N MET A 71 -30.34 18.93 -12.29
CA MET A 71 -29.41 19.30 -11.23
C MET A 71 -29.08 18.05 -10.39
N PRO A 72 -27.81 17.72 -10.15
CA PRO A 72 -27.47 16.62 -9.28
C PRO A 72 -27.96 16.94 -7.87
N ARG A 73 -28.54 15.94 -7.22
CA ARG A 73 -28.89 16.04 -5.80
C ARG A 73 -27.61 16.22 -4.99
N LEU A 74 -27.63 17.19 -4.07
CA LEU A 74 -26.58 17.29 -3.07
C LEU A 74 -26.68 16.14 -2.07
N PRO A 75 -25.55 15.49 -1.74
CA PRO A 75 -25.54 14.53 -0.65
C PRO A 75 -25.84 15.23 0.66
N THR A 76 -26.54 14.52 1.52
CA THR A 76 -26.80 14.92 2.90
C THR A 76 -25.52 14.89 3.71
N ARG A 77 -25.50 15.63 4.83
CA ARG A 77 -24.36 15.63 5.75
C ARG A 77 -23.99 14.23 6.24
N SER A 78 -24.98 13.37 6.46
CA SER A 78 -24.76 11.97 6.87
C SER A 78 -24.07 11.15 5.78
N GLU A 79 -24.46 11.32 4.51
CA GLU A 79 -23.82 10.65 3.37
C GLU A 79 -22.36 11.10 3.25
N ILE A 80 -22.09 12.41 3.37
CA ILE A 80 -20.72 12.96 3.34
C ILE A 80 -19.89 12.40 4.50
N THR A 81 -20.44 12.35 5.71
CA THR A 81 -19.73 11.81 6.89
C THR A 81 -19.38 10.33 6.70
N GLN A 82 -20.32 9.55 6.18
CA GLN A 82 -20.11 8.13 5.93
C GLN A 82 -19.05 7.89 4.85
N GLU A 83 -19.10 8.68 3.77
CA GLU A 83 -18.11 8.63 2.70
C GLU A 83 -16.71 9.02 3.19
N ALA A 84 -16.61 10.06 4.01
CA ALA A 84 -15.35 10.51 4.60
C ALA A 84 -14.71 9.38 5.41
N ARG A 85 -15.46 8.75 6.33
CA ARG A 85 -14.98 7.63 7.14
C ARG A 85 -14.57 6.43 6.30
N SER A 86 -15.44 6.02 5.38
CA SER A 86 -15.18 4.90 4.47
C SER A 86 -13.93 5.11 3.62
N THR A 87 -13.70 6.34 3.17
CA THR A 87 -12.53 6.67 2.35
C THR A 87 -11.24 6.62 3.17
N GLU A 88 -11.24 7.26 4.34
CA GLU A 88 -10.07 7.25 5.23
C GLU A 88 -9.74 5.83 5.73
N ASP A 89 -10.75 5.03 6.08
CA ASP A 89 -10.55 3.63 6.49
C ASP A 89 -9.97 2.78 5.35
N ARG A 90 -10.43 3.00 4.10
CA ARG A 90 -9.87 2.33 2.92
C ARG A 90 -8.42 2.76 2.66
N MET A 91 -8.13 4.05 2.73
CA MET A 91 -6.76 4.57 2.54
C MET A 91 -5.80 4.04 3.60
N HIS A 92 -6.22 4.00 4.87
CA HIS A 92 -5.43 3.40 5.94
C HIS A 92 -5.18 1.91 5.69
N SER A 93 -6.21 1.17 5.32
CA SER A 93 -6.08 -0.27 5.02
C SER A 93 -5.12 -0.53 3.86
N GLN A 94 -5.17 0.28 2.80
CA GLN A 94 -4.24 0.20 1.68
C GLN A 94 -2.80 0.47 2.12
N ARG A 95 -2.57 1.51 2.93
CA ARG A 95 -1.25 1.82 3.47
C ARG A 95 -0.68 0.68 4.32
N MET A 96 -1.52 0.05 5.14
CA MET A 96 -1.11 -1.10 5.96
C MET A 96 -0.72 -2.30 5.08
N GLU A 97 -1.44 -2.56 3.99
CA GLU A 97 -1.08 -3.63 3.07
C GLU A 97 0.18 -3.31 2.26
N GLU A 98 0.38 -2.05 1.88
CA GLU A 98 1.60 -1.60 1.19
C GLU A 98 2.85 -1.82 2.06
N ILE A 99 2.79 -1.53 3.36
CA ILE A 99 3.89 -1.79 4.30
C ILE A 99 4.25 -3.29 4.31
N ARG A 100 3.24 -4.17 4.37
CA ARG A 100 3.44 -5.63 4.36
C ARG A 100 4.03 -6.09 3.04
N GLU A 101 3.52 -5.59 1.92
CA GLU A 101 3.99 -6.00 0.60
C GLU A 101 5.43 -5.55 0.34
N ASN A 102 5.81 -4.35 0.81
CA ASN A 102 7.18 -3.88 0.70
C ASN A 102 8.15 -4.76 1.51
N ALA A 103 7.78 -5.15 2.73
CA ALA A 103 8.59 -6.07 3.54
C ALA A 103 8.72 -7.45 2.89
N ARG A 104 7.60 -8.01 2.39
CA ARG A 104 7.59 -9.29 1.65
C ARG A 104 8.44 -9.23 0.39
N ARG A 105 8.39 -8.12 -0.36
CA ARG A 105 9.18 -7.92 -1.57
C ARG A 105 10.68 -7.89 -1.25
N ALA A 106 11.08 -7.12 -0.25
CA ALA A 106 12.49 -7.06 0.17
C ALA A 106 13.05 -8.43 0.56
N ILE A 107 12.27 -9.21 1.32
CA ILE A 107 12.63 -10.60 1.68
C ILE A 107 12.74 -11.47 0.43
N ARG A 108 11.76 -11.40 -0.48
CA ARG A 108 11.74 -12.21 -1.70
C ARG A 108 12.96 -11.92 -2.59
N GLU A 109 13.30 -10.66 -2.79
CA GLU A 109 14.45 -10.25 -3.61
C GLU A 109 15.77 -10.69 -2.98
N ARG A 110 15.91 -10.62 -1.65
CA ARG A 110 17.13 -11.10 -0.98
C ARG A 110 17.29 -12.61 -1.15
N VAL A 111 16.23 -13.37 -0.84
CA VAL A 111 16.25 -14.83 -0.93
C VAL A 111 16.38 -15.30 -2.39
N GLY A 112 15.71 -14.64 -3.34
CA GLY A 112 15.82 -14.94 -4.77
C GLY A 112 17.24 -14.81 -5.30
N ARG A 113 17.96 -13.75 -4.88
CA ARG A 113 19.39 -13.58 -5.15
C ARG A 113 20.25 -14.69 -4.53
N SER A 114 20.05 -15.01 -3.26
CA SER A 114 20.83 -16.06 -2.57
C SER A 114 20.63 -17.45 -3.18
N LEU A 115 19.42 -17.73 -3.67
CA LEU A 115 19.09 -18.99 -4.35
C LEU A 115 19.49 -19.01 -5.83
N GLY A 116 20.08 -17.93 -6.36
CA GLY A 116 20.47 -17.81 -7.76
C GLY A 116 19.30 -17.77 -8.75
N LEU A 117 18.08 -17.48 -8.27
CA LEU A 117 16.86 -17.43 -9.08
C LEU A 117 16.74 -16.12 -9.88
N ASP A 118 17.49 -15.09 -9.46
CA ASP A 118 17.51 -13.76 -10.09
C ASP A 118 18.80 -13.51 -10.91
N ARG A 119 19.52 -14.55 -11.36
CA ARG A 119 20.68 -14.33 -12.25
C ARG A 119 20.19 -13.82 -13.61
N PRO A 120 20.64 -12.64 -14.09
CA PRO A 120 20.59 -12.39 -15.52
C PRO A 120 21.42 -13.49 -16.19
N GLU A 121 20.89 -14.14 -17.23
CA GLU A 121 21.68 -15.01 -18.09
C GLU A 121 22.92 -14.21 -18.54
N GLU A 122 24.10 -14.59 -18.06
CA GLU A 122 25.34 -14.09 -18.59
C GLU A 122 25.42 -14.58 -20.04
N ASP A 123 25.17 -13.68 -20.97
CA ASP A 123 25.26 -13.91 -22.40
C ASP A 123 26.67 -14.46 -22.74
N PRO A 124 26.80 -15.75 -23.10
CA PRO A 124 28.10 -16.41 -23.20
C PRO A 124 28.96 -15.89 -24.36
N GLU A 125 28.45 -14.99 -25.20
CA GLU A 125 29.17 -14.45 -26.35
C GLU A 125 30.19 -13.33 -26.03
N LYS A 126 30.23 -12.79 -24.81
CA LYS A 126 31.13 -11.65 -24.50
C LYS A 126 32.58 -12.00 -24.13
N ASN A 127 32.95 -13.28 -24.11
CA ASN A 127 34.29 -13.75 -23.68
C ASN A 127 35.12 -14.46 -24.79
N ARG A 128 34.80 -14.26 -26.08
CA ARG A 128 35.57 -14.87 -27.18
C ARG A 128 36.73 -14.03 -27.72
N ASP A 129 36.91 -12.80 -27.27
CA ASP A 129 37.96 -11.90 -27.76
C ASP A 129 38.98 -11.49 -26.67
N ARG A 130 39.59 -12.48 -25.99
CA ARG A 130 40.82 -12.27 -25.21
C ARG A 130 41.85 -13.35 -25.46
#